data_AF-A0A943YQV0-F1
#
_entry.id   AF-A0A943YQV0-F1
#
_cell.length_a   1.000
_cell.length_b   1.000
_cell.length_c   1.000
_cell.angle_alpha   90.00
_cell.angle_beta   90.00
_cell.angle_gamma   90.00
#
_symmetry.space_group_name_H-M   'P 1'
#
loop_
_entity.id
_entity.type
_entity.pdbx_description
1 polymer ?
#
loop_
_entity_poly.entity_id
_entity_poly.type
_entity_poly.pdbx_seq_one_letter_code
_entity_poly.pdbx_strand_id
1 'polypeptide(L)' 'GLVLRAKGIVPCTDGGWIHFDYTPGEQNIRKGPADYTGRLCVIGSKLVDEKLAKLFGVA' A
#
# COMPACT_ATOMS: atom_id res chain seq x y z
N GLY A 1 -14.72 -0.03 -3.55
CA GLY A 1 -14.89 -1.46 -3.36
C GLY A 1 -14.49 -1.89 -1.98
N LEU A 2 -14.40 -3.20 -1.78
CA LEU A 2 -13.93 -3.83 -0.54
C LEU A 2 -12.48 -4.28 -0.74
N VAL A 3 -11.58 -3.85 0.14
CA VAL A 3 -10.19 -4.34 0.17
C VAL A 3 -10.12 -5.60 1.03
N LEU A 4 -9.63 -6.69 0.45
CA LEU A 4 -9.42 -7.97 1.14
C LEU A 4 -7.97 -8.12 1.61
N ARG A 5 -7.02 -7.50 0.91
CA ARG A 5 -5.62 -7.44 1.30
C ARG A 5 -4.96 -6.26 0.61
N ALA A 6 -4.07 -5.56 1.30
CA ALA A 6 -3.23 -4.56 0.66
C ALA A 6 -1.83 -4.62 1.25
N LYS A 7 -0.81 -4.70 0.40
CA LYS A 7 0.59 -4.64 0.81
C LYS A 7 1.32 -3.63 -0.03
N GLY A 8 2.28 -2.94 0.56
CA GLY A 8 3.08 -1.99 -0.20
C GLY A 8 4.17 -1.36 0.62
N ILE A 9 5.03 -0.65 -0.10
CA ILE A 9 6.09 0.16 0.46
C ILE A 9 5.82 1.58 0.01
N VAL A 10 5.63 2.50 0.94
CA VAL A 10 5.29 3.90 0.67
C VAL A 10 6.28 4.84 1.36
N PRO A 11 6.61 5.99 0.75
CA PRO A 11 7.44 7.00 1.38
C PRO A 11 6.72 7.57 2.61
N CYS A 12 7.46 7.75 3.70
CA CYS A 12 6.96 8.40 4.91
C CYS A 12 7.08 9.92 4.78
N THR A 13 6.13 10.67 5.36
CA THR A 13 6.20 12.14 5.45
C THR A 13 7.41 12.64 6.23
N ASP A 14 7.88 11.84 7.18
CA ASP A 14 8.95 12.21 8.12
C ASP A 14 10.35 11.83 7.59
N GLY A 15 10.43 11.38 6.33
CA GLY A 15 11.61 10.76 5.74
C GLY A 15 11.65 9.24 5.97
N GLY A 16 12.21 8.52 5.00
CA GLY A 16 12.28 7.05 5.02
C GLY A 16 11.05 6.36 4.43
N TRP A 17 10.92 5.06 4.67
CA TRP A 17 9.94 4.19 4.00
C TRP A 17 9.15 3.34 4.99
N ILE A 18 7.86 3.18 4.70
CA ILE A 18 6.93 2.36 5.47
C ILE A 18 6.52 1.16 4.63
N HIS A 19 6.68 -0.02 5.22
CA HIS A 19 6.20 -1.29 4.70
C HIS A 19 4.88 -1.58 5.40
N PHE A 20 3.79 -1.64 4.66
CA PHE A 20 2.46 -1.92 5.18
C PHE A 20 1.93 -3.26 4.67
N ASP A 21 1.22 -3.95 5.54
CA ASP A 21 0.46 -5.15 5.24
C ASP A 21 -0.89 -5.05 5.95
N TYR A 22 -1.94 -5.05 5.17
CA TYR A 22 -3.31 -4.84 5.59
C TYR A 22 -4.14 -6.04 5.18
N THR A 23 -4.89 -6.58 6.15
CA THR A 23 -6.00 -7.51 5.94
C THR A 23 -7.15 -7.10 6.84
N PRO A 24 -8.42 -7.39 6.49
CA PRO A 24 -9.54 -7.14 7.38
C PRO A 24 -9.30 -7.83 8.74
N GLY A 25 -9.17 -7.02 9.80
CA GLY A 25 -8.90 -7.50 11.16
C GLY A 25 -7.42 -7.44 11.60
N GLU A 26 -6.47 -7.18 10.69
CA GLU A 26 -5.04 -7.10 11.04
C GLU A 26 -4.31 -6.03 10.22
N GLN A 27 -3.53 -5.19 10.90
CA GLN A 27 -2.72 -4.14 10.29
C GLN A 27 -1.30 -4.22 10.82
N ASN A 28 -0.34 -4.44 9.92
CA ASN A 28 1.07 -4.48 10.24
C ASN A 28 1.80 -3.34 9.51
N ILE A 29 2.38 -2.43 10.27
CA ILE A 29 3.12 -1.27 9.76
C ILE A 29 4.55 -1.36 10.28
N ARG A 30 5.53 -1.32 9.37
CA ARG A 30 6.95 -1.46 9.68
C ARG A 30 7.74 -0.36 8.98
N LYS A 31 8.81 0.13 9.60
CA LYS A 31 9.78 1.01 8.93
C LYS A 31 10.89 0.15 8.34
N GLY A 32 11.28 0.44 7.11
CA GLY A 32 12.28 -0.36 6.40
C GLY A 32 13.08 0.47 5.40
N PRO A 33 14.10 -0.12 4.76
CA PRO A 33 14.85 0.55 3.71
C PRO A 33 13.94 0.85 2.50
N ALA A 34 14.41 1.81 1.70
CA ALA A 34 13.85 2.08 0.38
C ALA A 34 13.99 0.82 -0.47
N ASP A 35 12.89 0.26 -0.94
CA ASP A 35 12.93 -0.77 -1.97
C ASP A 35 12.52 -0.12 -3.29
N TYR A 36 13.44 -0.09 -4.24
CA TYR A 36 13.26 0.51 -5.56
C TYR A 36 12.25 -0.27 -6.41
N THR A 37 11.87 -1.48 -5.98
CA THR A 37 10.74 -2.21 -6.55
C THR A 37 9.48 -1.94 -5.72
N GLY A 38 8.69 -0.95 -6.14
CA GLY A 38 7.40 -0.63 -5.53
C GLY A 38 6.44 -1.82 -5.59
N ARG A 39 6.47 -2.70 -4.58
CA ARG A 39 5.58 -3.87 -4.47
C ARG A 39 4.24 -3.47 -3.86
N LEU A 40 3.53 -2.57 -4.52
CA LEU A 40 2.14 -2.27 -4.15
C LEU A 40 1.21 -3.32 -4.77
N CYS A 41 0.45 -4.02 -3.94
CA CYS A 41 -0.57 -4.97 -4.37
C CYS A 41 -1.82 -4.78 -3.52
N VAL A 42 -2.93 -4.45 -4.19
CA VAL A 42 -4.24 -4.26 -3.55
C VAL A 42 -5.19 -5.29 -4.14
N ILE A 43 -5.72 -6.17 -3.31
CA ILE A 43 -6.64 -7.24 -3.68
C ILE A 43 -7.99 -6.94 -3.04
N GLY A 44 -9.05 -7.01 -3.84
CA GLY A 44 -10.37 -6.64 -3.37
C GLY A 44 -11.45 -6.83 -4.43
N SER A 45 -12.70 -6.54 -4.05
CA SER A 45 -13.86 -6.62 -4.94
C SER A 45 -14.40 -5.22 -5.25
N LYS A 46 -14.79 -4.99 -6.51
CA LYS A 46 -15.28 -3.69 -7.01
C LYS A 46 -14.31 -2.55 -6.69
N LEU A 47 -13.01 -2.83 -6.81
CA LEU A 47 -11.96 -1.82 -6.67
C LEU A 47 -12.07 -0.83 -7.84
N VAL A 48 -11.59 0.39 -7.61
CA VAL A 48 -11.56 1.44 -8.62
C VAL A 48 -10.10 1.80 -8.83
N ASP A 49 -9.51 1.25 -9.89
CA ASP A 49 -8.08 1.33 -10.17
C ASP A 49 -7.59 2.77 -10.24
N GLU A 50 -8.33 3.67 -10.90
CA GLU A 50 -7.99 5.11 -10.98
C GLU A 50 -7.89 5.78 -9.60
N LYS A 51 -8.78 5.41 -8.67
CA LYS A 51 -8.75 5.95 -7.31
C LYS A 51 -7.58 5.37 -6.51
N LEU A 52 -7.24 4.10 -6.73
CA LEU A 52 -6.09 3.45 -6.11
C LEU A 52 -4.77 4.04 -6.62
N ALA A 53 -4.64 4.19 -7.94
CA ALA A 53 -3.53 4.87 -8.60
C ALA A 53 -3.31 6.27 -8.02
N LYS A 54 -4.37 7.07 -7.95
CA LYS A 54 -4.32 8.42 -7.37
C LYS A 54 -3.98 8.43 -5.87
N LEU A 55 -4.49 7.46 -5.10
CA LEU A 55 -4.21 7.35 -3.65
C LEU A 55 -2.74 7.05 -3.37
N PHE A 56 -2.15 6.13 -4.15
CA PHE A 56 -0.77 5.70 -3.96
C PHE A 56 0.25 6.45 -4.82
N GLY A 57 -0.20 7.37 -5.67
CA GLY A 57 0.66 8.15 -6.57
C GLY A 57 1.36 7.30 -7.63
N VAL A 58 0.81 6.14 -7.95
CA VAL A 58 1.32 5.23 -8.99
C VAL A 58 0.51 5.48 -10.27
N ALA A 59 1.20 5.79 -11.38
CA ALA A 59 0.61 6.06 -12.68
C ALA A 59 0.77 4.85 -13.61
#